data_AF-A0A7M3NKF9-F1
#
_entry.id   AF-A0A7M3NKF9-F1
#
_cell.length_a   1.000
_cell.length_b   1.000
_cell.length_c   1.000
_cell.angle_alpha   90.00
_cell.angle_beta   90.00
_cell.angle_gamma   90.00
#
_symmetry.space_group_name_H-M   'P 1'
#
loop_
_entity.id
_entity.type
_entity.pdbx_description
1 polymer ?
#
loop_
_entity_poly.entity_id
_entity_poly.type
_entity_poly.pdbx_seq_one_letter_code
_entity_poly.pdbx_strand_id
1 'polypeptide(L)'
;MVYVRKNVSKLSRAERRRFVEALLEIKRRGEYDEFVRLHIAHFVGDGDRGLRAAHMTPSFLPWHRRFLLDLEEALRRVDSSVTVPYWDWTRDRRTTSLPWTDELLGGNGRPGDRRVMTGPFAYSTGNWTIRAAVTEGEFLTRDLGRSRSPRVLPEQVVGDAQFPVVRRAHHALL
;
A
#
# COMPACT_ATOMS: atom_id res chain seq x y z
N MET A 1 8.86 24.33 -7.31
CA MET A 1 10.02 23.40 -7.22
C MET A 1 9.57 22.04 -7.77
N VAL A 2 10.30 21.47 -8.72
CA VAL A 2 9.99 20.13 -9.28
C VAL A 2 10.48 19.06 -8.29
N TYR A 3 9.68 18.03 -8.03
CA TYR A 3 10.08 16.88 -7.21
C TYR A 3 10.07 15.59 -8.02
N VAL A 4 10.85 14.60 -7.61
CA VAL A 4 11.06 13.34 -8.33
C VAL A 4 10.68 12.16 -7.45
N ARG A 5 9.73 11.33 -7.91
CA ARG A 5 9.39 10.06 -7.26
C ARG A 5 10.44 9.01 -7.61
N LYS A 6 11.15 8.50 -6.61
CA LYS A 6 12.22 7.48 -6.78
C LYS A 6 11.69 6.06 -6.62
N ASN A 7 12.36 5.11 -7.26
CA ASN A 7 12.18 3.69 -6.97
C ASN A 7 12.58 3.43 -5.50
N VAL A 8 11.83 2.62 -4.75
CA VAL A 8 12.15 2.26 -3.35
C VAL A 8 13.57 1.71 -3.19
N SER A 9 14.08 0.97 -4.18
CA SER A 9 15.44 0.41 -4.19
C SER A 9 16.54 1.48 -4.31
N LYS A 10 16.19 2.69 -4.72
CA LYS A 10 17.11 3.83 -4.91
C LYS A 10 17.00 4.88 -3.81
N LEU A 11 16.12 4.69 -2.84
CA LEU A 11 16.08 5.53 -1.65
C LEU A 11 17.31 5.26 -0.77
N SER A 12 17.97 6.32 -0.35
CA SER A 12 18.94 6.28 0.75
C SER A 12 18.24 5.93 2.07
N ARG A 13 19.01 5.50 3.07
CA ARG A 13 18.48 5.23 4.42
C ARG A 13 17.79 6.45 5.03
N ALA A 14 18.33 7.65 4.79
CA ALA A 14 17.74 8.89 5.29
C ALA A 14 16.38 9.19 4.63
N GLU A 15 16.24 8.96 3.32
CA GLU A 15 14.97 9.14 2.61
C GLU A 15 13.92 8.12 3.05
N ARG A 16 14.32 6.85 3.25
CA ARG A 16 13.43 5.82 3.83
C ARG A 16 12.89 6.25 5.18
N ARG A 17 13.78 6.72 6.07
CA ARG A 17 13.41 7.21 7.40
C ARG A 17 12.42 8.39 7.33
N ARG A 18 12.72 9.43 6.54
CA ARG A 18 11.82 10.59 6.39
C ARG A 18 10.44 10.21 5.85
N PHE A 19 10.40 9.29 4.89
CA PHE A 19 9.13 8.79 4.36
C PHE A 19 8.29 8.06 5.42
N VAL A 20 8.93 7.16 6.20
CA VAL A 20 8.27 6.45 7.31
C VAL A 20 7.80 7.42 8.38
N GLU A 21 8.65 8.35 8.82
CA GLU A 21 8.33 9.36 9.84
C GLU A 21 7.15 10.23 9.40
N ALA A 22 7.13 10.68 8.13
CA ALA A 22 6.02 11.46 7.59
C ALA A 22 4.70 10.66 7.56
N LEU A 23 4.73 9.38 7.18
CA LEU A 23 3.56 8.49 7.22
C LEU A 23 3.03 8.30 8.63
N LEU A 24 3.92 8.02 9.59
CA LEU A 24 3.55 7.86 11.00
C LEU A 24 2.96 9.16 11.57
N GLU A 25 3.47 10.32 11.17
CA GLU A 25 2.95 11.60 11.64
C GLU A 25 1.55 11.90 11.09
N ILE A 26 1.29 11.71 9.79
CA ILE A 26 -0.07 11.91 9.26
C ILE A 26 -1.05 10.86 9.82
N LYS A 27 -0.56 9.66 10.17
CA LYS A 27 -1.35 8.66 10.90
C LYS A 27 -1.68 9.11 12.32
N ARG A 28 -0.70 9.64 13.06
CA ARG A 28 -0.89 10.17 14.42
C ARG A 28 -1.92 11.30 14.44
N ARG A 29 -1.94 12.15 13.41
CA ARG A 29 -2.92 13.25 13.22
C ARG A 29 -4.32 12.76 12.81
N GLY A 30 -4.48 11.48 12.46
CA GLY A 30 -5.74 10.92 11.93
C GLY A 30 -5.96 11.17 10.43
N GLU A 31 -5.13 12.00 9.80
CA GLU A 31 -5.22 12.35 8.38
C GLU A 31 -5.04 11.13 7.46
N TYR A 32 -4.14 10.20 7.81
CA TYR A 32 -4.00 8.93 7.07
C TYR A 32 -5.31 8.12 7.02
N ASP A 33 -6.10 8.15 8.10
CA ASP A 33 -7.34 7.38 8.17
C ASP A 33 -8.41 7.95 7.25
N GLU A 34 -8.38 9.26 6.93
CA GLU A 34 -9.27 9.85 5.92
C GLU A 34 -8.98 9.34 4.51
N PHE A 35 -7.70 9.14 4.16
CA PHE A 35 -7.34 8.51 2.88
C PHE A 35 -7.89 7.09 2.78
N VAL A 36 -7.84 6.33 3.88
CA VAL A 36 -8.41 4.98 3.93
C VAL A 36 -9.93 5.02 3.80
N ARG A 37 -10.62 5.89 4.54
CA ARG A 37 -12.09 6.02 4.45
C ARG A 37 -12.54 6.49 3.08
N LEU A 38 -11.85 7.46 2.48
CA LEU A 38 -12.12 7.94 1.12
C LEU A 38 -11.99 6.81 0.10
N HIS A 39 -10.92 6.02 0.19
CA HIS A 39 -10.73 4.87 -0.69
C HIS A 39 -11.84 3.82 -0.49
N ILE A 40 -12.23 3.51 0.75
CA ILE A 40 -13.35 2.61 1.06
C ILE A 40 -14.66 3.14 0.47
N ALA A 41 -14.97 4.42 0.65
CA ALA A 41 -16.20 5.03 0.16
C ALA A 41 -16.33 4.99 -1.38
N HIS A 42 -15.21 4.95 -2.09
CA HIS A 42 -15.16 4.83 -3.55
C HIS A 42 -14.84 3.42 -4.07
N PHE A 43 -14.71 2.44 -3.17
CA PHE A 43 -14.63 1.03 -3.53
C PHE A 43 -16.05 0.46 -3.67
N VAL A 44 -16.56 0.44 -4.90
CA VAL A 44 -17.88 -0.10 -5.24
C VAL A 44 -17.70 -1.48 -5.88
N GLY A 45 -18.27 -2.52 -5.26
CA GLY A 45 -18.12 -3.90 -5.68
C GLY A 45 -18.91 -4.28 -6.94
N ASP A 46 -18.76 -5.52 -7.37
CA ASP A 46 -19.66 -6.11 -8.37
C ASP A 46 -21.03 -6.42 -7.74
N GLY A 47 -22.10 -5.91 -8.36
CA GLY A 47 -23.47 -6.02 -7.86
C GLY A 47 -23.95 -4.82 -7.05
N ASP A 48 -23.06 -3.91 -6.66
CA ASP A 48 -23.45 -2.66 -6.01
C ASP A 48 -23.99 -1.63 -7.02
N ARG A 49 -24.95 -0.83 -6.59
CA ARG A 49 -25.59 0.23 -7.42
C ARG A 49 -24.87 1.58 -7.35
N GLY A 50 -23.75 1.67 -6.63
CA GLY A 50 -22.99 2.90 -6.48
C GLY A 50 -22.25 3.31 -7.76
N LEU A 51 -21.95 4.60 -7.90
CA LEU A 51 -21.09 5.09 -8.98
C LEU A 51 -19.66 4.58 -8.80
N ARG A 52 -19.14 3.86 -9.81
CA ARG A 52 -17.74 3.42 -9.85
C ARG A 52 -16.83 4.56 -10.28
N ALA A 53 -16.16 5.19 -9.31
CA ALA A 53 -15.18 6.25 -9.56
C ALA A 53 -13.73 5.76 -9.47
N ALA A 54 -13.41 4.91 -8.49
CA ALA A 54 -12.03 4.52 -8.21
C ALA A 54 -11.62 3.19 -8.86
N HIS A 55 -12.53 2.23 -9.02
CA HIS A 55 -12.20 0.85 -9.44
C HIS A 55 -13.12 0.34 -10.56
N MET A 56 -12.60 -0.54 -11.43
CA MET A 56 -13.36 -1.18 -12.53
C MET A 56 -14.09 -0.18 -13.44
N THR A 57 -13.43 0.96 -13.72
CA THR A 57 -13.98 2.12 -14.43
C THR A 57 -12.86 2.83 -15.19
N PRO A 58 -13.12 3.54 -16.30
CA PRO A 58 -12.09 4.31 -17.02
C PRO A 58 -11.38 5.36 -16.17
N SER A 59 -12.04 5.86 -15.12
CA SER A 59 -11.44 6.81 -14.19
C SER A 59 -10.45 6.18 -13.19
N PHE A 60 -10.21 4.85 -13.23
CA PHE A 60 -9.30 4.16 -12.30
C PHE A 60 -7.92 4.83 -12.21
N LEU A 61 -7.25 5.04 -13.34
CA LEU A 61 -5.92 5.64 -13.38
C LEU A 61 -5.91 7.11 -12.93
N PRO A 62 -6.76 8.02 -13.46
CA PRO A 62 -6.76 9.41 -13.02
C PRO A 62 -7.20 9.58 -11.55
N TRP A 63 -8.14 8.77 -11.06
CA TRP A 63 -8.58 8.82 -9.66
C TRP A 63 -7.43 8.48 -8.71
N HIS A 64 -6.72 7.37 -8.95
CA HIS A 64 -5.56 6.97 -8.13
C HIS A 64 -4.39 7.96 -8.28
N ARG A 65 -4.21 8.56 -9.46
CA ARG A 65 -3.20 9.61 -9.64
C ARG A 65 -3.50 10.82 -8.75
N ARG A 66 -4.74 11.30 -8.69
CA ARG A 66 -5.11 12.40 -7.79
C ARG A 66 -4.96 11.99 -6.33
N PHE A 67 -5.45 10.81 -5.95
CA PHE A 67 -5.29 10.26 -4.60
C PHE A 67 -3.83 10.27 -4.12
N LEU A 68 -2.89 9.83 -4.98
CA LEU A 68 -1.46 9.85 -4.66
C LEU A 68 -0.86 11.26 -4.62
N LEU A 69 -1.39 12.23 -5.37
CA LEU A 69 -0.99 13.63 -5.26
C LEU A 69 -1.44 14.22 -3.91
N ASP A 70 -2.68 13.95 -3.50
CA ASP A 70 -3.21 14.39 -2.20
C ASP A 70 -2.42 13.80 -1.03
N LEU A 71 -2.08 12.49 -1.10
CA LEU A 71 -1.23 11.84 -0.12
C LEU A 71 0.17 12.46 -0.07
N GLU A 72 0.77 12.71 -1.24
CA GLU A 72 2.10 13.32 -1.33
C GLU A 72 2.11 14.75 -0.78
N GLU A 73 1.07 15.55 -1.05
CA GLU A 73 0.89 16.88 -0.46
C GLU A 73 0.81 16.80 1.07
N ALA A 74 0.09 15.80 1.63
CA ALA A 74 0.02 15.57 3.07
C ALA A 74 1.38 15.23 3.69
N LEU A 75 2.13 14.31 3.07
CA LEU A 75 3.48 13.96 3.52
C LEU A 75 4.43 15.17 3.45
N ARG A 76 4.31 16.00 2.39
CA ARG A 76 5.14 17.19 2.19
C ARG A 76 4.84 18.32 3.17
N ARG A 77 3.64 18.37 3.74
CA ARG A 77 3.32 19.26 4.88
C ARG A 77 4.08 18.87 6.15
N VAL A 78 4.46 17.61 6.30
CA VAL A 78 5.30 17.14 7.41
C VAL A 78 6.78 17.35 7.10
N ASP A 79 7.23 16.93 5.92
CA ASP A 79 8.60 17.13 5.44
C ASP A 79 8.60 17.40 3.94
N SER A 80 8.92 18.63 3.55
CA SER A 80 8.90 19.09 2.15
C SER A 80 9.88 18.37 1.22
N SER A 81 10.82 17.59 1.76
CA SER A 81 11.75 16.76 0.99
C SER A 81 11.17 15.39 0.60
N VAL A 82 10.06 14.98 1.23
CA VAL A 82 9.41 13.68 0.99
C VAL A 82 8.63 13.69 -0.33
N THR A 83 8.69 12.57 -1.03
CA THR A 83 7.88 12.23 -2.22
C THR A 83 7.39 10.81 -2.06
N VAL A 84 6.27 10.45 -2.68
CA VAL A 84 5.79 9.06 -2.67
C VAL A 84 6.70 8.22 -3.56
N PRO A 85 7.44 7.22 -3.03
CA PRO A 85 8.27 6.35 -3.84
C PRO A 85 7.42 5.32 -4.57
N TYR A 86 7.98 4.67 -5.60
CA TYR A 86 7.33 3.56 -6.29
C TYR A 86 8.09 2.24 -6.08
N TRP A 87 7.34 1.16 -5.92
CA TRP A 87 7.89 -0.19 -5.90
C TRP A 87 7.77 -0.81 -7.29
N ASP A 88 8.90 -1.04 -7.94
CA ASP A 88 8.97 -1.78 -9.19
C ASP A 88 8.93 -3.29 -8.92
N TRP A 89 7.73 -3.79 -8.68
CA TRP A 89 7.43 -5.20 -8.43
C TRP A 89 7.64 -6.09 -9.67
N THR A 90 8.03 -5.55 -10.82
CA THR A 90 8.42 -6.36 -11.98
C THR A 90 9.87 -6.82 -11.88
N ARG A 91 10.71 -6.09 -11.14
CA ARG A 91 12.16 -6.35 -11.02
C ARG A 91 12.55 -7.08 -9.74
N ASP A 92 11.93 -6.77 -8.61
CA ASP A 92 12.18 -7.44 -7.34
C ASP A 92 10.89 -7.73 -6.59
N ARG A 93 10.70 -9.01 -6.28
CA ARG A 93 9.45 -9.59 -5.77
C ARG A 93 9.66 -10.41 -4.50
N ARG A 94 10.90 -10.46 -4.02
CA ARG A 94 11.24 -11.24 -2.82
C ARG A 94 10.49 -10.65 -1.64
N THR A 95 9.98 -11.52 -0.78
CA THR A 95 9.24 -11.11 0.43
C THR A 95 10.15 -10.54 1.52
N THR A 96 11.46 -10.50 1.28
CA THR A 96 12.52 -10.07 2.19
C THR A 96 13.35 -8.90 1.66
N SER A 97 13.12 -8.47 0.41
CA SER A 97 13.77 -7.29 -0.18
C SER A 97 12.93 -6.03 0.04
N LEU A 98 13.46 -4.86 -0.32
CA LEU A 98 12.67 -3.63 -0.32
C LEU A 98 11.40 -3.82 -1.18
N PRO A 99 10.22 -3.44 -0.67
CA PRO A 99 10.02 -2.58 0.49
C PRO A 99 9.80 -3.29 1.84
N TRP A 100 9.90 -4.62 1.91
CA TRP A 100 9.52 -5.48 3.05
C TRP A 100 10.57 -5.60 4.16
N THR A 101 11.50 -4.65 4.25
CA THR A 101 12.52 -4.61 5.29
C THR A 101 12.04 -3.78 6.48
N ASP A 102 12.65 -4.01 7.64
CA ASP A 102 12.33 -3.27 8.87
C ASP A 102 12.67 -1.77 8.78
N GLU A 103 13.54 -1.39 7.86
CA GLU A 103 13.86 0.02 7.57
C GLU A 103 12.76 0.74 6.76
N LEU A 104 11.78 0.02 6.21
CA LEU A 104 10.72 0.63 5.38
C LEU A 104 9.32 0.13 5.75
N LEU A 105 8.79 -0.93 5.14
CA LEU A 105 7.39 -1.34 5.37
C LEU A 105 7.22 -2.47 6.39
N GLY A 106 8.30 -3.11 6.84
CA GLY A 106 8.24 -4.31 7.66
C GLY A 106 7.88 -5.57 6.86
N GLY A 107 8.17 -6.72 7.44
CA GLY A 107 8.08 -8.02 6.78
C GLY A 107 6.66 -8.58 6.66
N ASN A 108 6.61 -9.90 6.43
CA ASN A 108 5.37 -10.66 6.32
C ASN A 108 4.65 -10.84 7.67
N GLY A 109 3.39 -11.24 7.61
CA GLY A 109 2.62 -11.61 8.79
C GLY A 109 3.07 -12.95 9.39
N ARG A 110 2.96 -13.10 10.72
CA ARG A 110 3.22 -14.37 11.39
C ARG A 110 2.20 -15.44 11.01
N PRO A 111 2.54 -16.74 11.11
CA PRO A 111 1.56 -17.82 10.98
C PRO A 111 0.40 -17.68 11.97
N GLY A 112 -0.79 -18.13 11.57
CA GLY A 112 -2.00 -18.07 12.40
C GLY A 112 -2.87 -16.86 12.06
N ASP A 113 -2.53 -15.69 12.59
CA ASP A 113 -3.33 -14.46 12.47
C ASP A 113 -2.81 -13.46 11.43
N ARG A 114 -1.68 -13.77 10.77
CA ARG A 114 -1.04 -12.93 9.74
C ARG A 114 -0.63 -11.55 10.26
N ARG A 115 -0.54 -11.35 11.57
CA ARG A 115 -0.12 -10.07 12.15
C ARG A 115 1.30 -9.73 11.70
N VAL A 116 1.51 -8.52 11.18
CA VAL A 116 2.85 -7.99 10.88
C VAL A 116 3.59 -7.75 12.20
N MET A 117 4.78 -8.33 12.31
CA MET A 117 5.55 -8.35 13.55
C MET A 117 6.79 -7.45 13.53
N THR A 118 7.19 -6.93 12.37
CA THR A 118 8.43 -6.16 12.21
C THR A 118 8.21 -4.84 11.48
N GLY A 119 9.20 -3.96 11.57
CA GLY A 119 9.17 -2.63 10.97
C GLY A 119 8.27 -1.62 11.69
N PRO A 120 8.22 -0.38 11.18
CA PRO A 120 7.59 0.75 11.86
C PRO A 120 6.06 0.61 12.02
N PHE A 121 5.43 -0.18 11.16
CA PHE A 121 3.98 -0.35 11.09
C PHE A 121 3.47 -1.61 11.84
N ALA A 122 4.35 -2.34 12.54
CA ALA A 122 3.93 -3.43 13.40
C ALA A 122 3.10 -2.89 14.58
N TYR A 123 2.01 -3.56 14.93
CA TYR A 123 1.12 -3.10 16.01
C TYR A 123 1.82 -2.94 17.36
N SER A 124 2.88 -3.73 17.61
CA SER A 124 3.71 -3.63 18.83
C SER A 124 4.47 -2.30 18.97
N THR A 125 4.62 -1.50 17.90
CA THR A 125 5.24 -0.17 18.00
C THR A 125 4.33 0.86 18.65
N GLY A 126 3.02 0.59 18.76
CA GLY A 126 2.02 1.52 19.27
C GLY A 126 1.65 2.67 18.32
N ASN A 127 2.30 2.77 17.16
CA ASN A 127 2.14 3.89 16.23
C ASN A 127 1.21 3.57 15.04
N TRP A 128 0.76 2.31 14.90
CA TRP A 128 0.00 1.86 13.74
C TRP A 128 -1.21 0.98 14.09
N THR A 129 -2.14 1.54 14.86
CA THR A 129 -3.46 0.94 15.08
C THR A 129 -4.34 1.13 13.84
N ILE A 130 -4.90 0.05 13.32
CA ILE A 130 -5.90 0.10 12.24
C ILE A 130 -7.22 0.63 12.83
N ARG A 131 -7.66 1.80 12.35
CA ARG A 131 -8.87 2.50 12.85
C ARG A 131 -9.97 2.64 11.79
N ALA A 132 -9.59 2.60 10.51
CA ALA A 132 -10.49 2.58 9.37
C ALA A 132 -10.19 1.32 8.55
N ALA A 133 -11.17 0.43 8.43
CA ALA A 133 -11.04 -0.82 7.69
C ALA A 133 -12.42 -1.37 7.29
N VAL A 134 -12.44 -2.26 6.30
CA VAL A 134 -13.62 -3.07 5.95
C VAL A 134 -13.71 -4.33 6.83
N THR A 135 -12.58 -4.77 7.37
CA THR A 135 -12.47 -5.94 8.25
C THR A 135 -12.34 -5.52 9.70
N GLU A 136 -12.79 -6.38 10.61
CA GLU A 136 -12.54 -6.23 12.05
C GLU A 136 -11.07 -6.59 12.37
N GLY A 137 -10.39 -5.73 13.13
CA GLY A 137 -9.00 -5.93 13.54
C GLY A 137 -8.23 -4.61 13.71
N GLU A 138 -7.35 -4.57 14.71
CA GLU A 138 -6.61 -3.37 15.10
C GLU A 138 -5.14 -3.36 14.63
N PHE A 139 -4.67 -4.48 14.07
CA PHE A 139 -3.28 -4.66 13.64
C PHE A 139 -3.18 -4.91 12.14
N LEU A 140 -2.08 -4.45 11.54
CA LEU A 140 -1.76 -4.70 10.15
C LEU A 140 -1.52 -6.21 9.92
N THR A 141 -2.09 -6.76 8.84
CA THR A 141 -1.92 -8.16 8.45
C THR A 141 -1.34 -8.30 7.05
N ARG A 142 -0.48 -9.30 6.82
CA ARG A 142 0.11 -9.63 5.51
C ARG A 142 0.27 -11.13 5.31
N ASP A 143 0.16 -11.57 4.05
CA ASP A 143 0.46 -12.93 3.58
C ASP A 143 1.16 -12.84 2.21
N LEU A 144 2.36 -12.25 2.22
CA LEU A 144 3.16 -11.99 1.02
C LEU A 144 3.41 -13.30 0.26
N GLY A 145 3.15 -13.29 -1.05
CA GLY A 145 3.25 -14.46 -1.92
C GLY A 145 2.08 -15.45 -1.81
N ARG A 146 1.09 -15.20 -0.93
CA ARG A 146 -0.01 -16.14 -0.62
C ARG A 146 0.54 -17.53 -0.30
N SER A 147 1.17 -17.67 0.86
CA SER A 147 1.87 -18.90 1.29
C SER A 147 1.09 -20.20 1.05
N ARG A 148 -0.24 -20.18 1.16
CA ARG A 148 -1.12 -21.35 0.93
C ARG A 148 -1.52 -21.60 -0.52
N SER A 149 -1.43 -20.59 -1.38
CA SER A 149 -1.82 -20.69 -2.80
C SER A 149 -1.07 -19.65 -3.62
N PRO A 150 0.23 -19.88 -3.90
CA PRO A 150 1.05 -18.92 -4.61
C PRO A 150 0.52 -18.62 -6.00
N ARG A 151 0.56 -17.35 -6.40
CA ARG A 151 0.29 -16.94 -7.79
C ARG A 151 1.60 -16.55 -8.45
N VAL A 152 1.98 -17.28 -9.48
CA VAL A 152 3.15 -16.95 -10.32
C VAL A 152 2.67 -16.00 -11.42
N LEU A 153 3.40 -14.91 -11.69
CA LEU A 153 3.09 -14.11 -12.89
C LEU A 153 3.65 -14.82 -14.12
N PRO A 154 3.03 -14.62 -15.30
CA PRO A 154 3.61 -15.10 -16.54
C PRO A 154 5.04 -14.58 -16.69
N GLU A 155 5.99 -15.48 -16.93
CA GLU A 155 7.40 -15.12 -17.08
C GLU A 155 7.71 -14.58 -18.49
N GLN A 156 6.78 -14.75 -19.44
CA GLN A 156 6.84 -14.22 -20.81
C GLN A 156 5.42 -13.97 -21.36
N VAL A 157 5.29 -13.08 -22.35
CA VAL A 157 4.05 -12.90 -23.12
C VAL A 157 3.81 -14.18 -23.92
N VAL A 158 2.96 -15.06 -23.40
CA VAL A 158 2.35 -16.10 -24.21
C VAL A 158 1.25 -15.42 -25.01
N GLY A 159 1.38 -15.44 -26.34
CA GLY A 159 0.32 -14.98 -27.24
C GLY A 159 -1.00 -15.65 -26.87
N ASP A 160 -2.06 -14.84 -26.88
CA ASP A 160 -3.47 -15.23 -26.69
C ASP A 160 -3.76 -16.10 -25.46
N ALA A 161 -3.66 -15.50 -24.27
CA ALA A 161 -4.22 -16.10 -23.05
C ALA A 161 -5.36 -15.24 -22.49
N GLN A 162 -6.57 -15.81 -22.52
CA GLN A 162 -7.77 -15.32 -21.86
C GLN A 162 -7.48 -15.05 -20.37
N PHE A 163 -7.55 -13.78 -19.94
CA PHE A 163 -7.31 -13.42 -18.54
C PHE A 163 -8.45 -13.92 -17.63
N PRO A 164 -8.17 -14.72 -16.58
CA PRO A 164 -9.20 -15.08 -15.62
C PRO A 164 -9.54 -13.85 -14.76
N VAL A 165 -10.84 -13.59 -14.62
CA VAL A 165 -11.42 -12.55 -13.76
C VAL A 165 -10.89 -12.72 -12.32
N VAL A 166 -10.10 -11.76 -11.85
CA VAL A 166 -9.59 -11.78 -10.47
C VAL A 166 -10.71 -11.35 -9.53
N ARG A 167 -11.36 -12.31 -8.87
CA ARG A 167 -12.24 -12.03 -7.72
C ARG A 167 -11.38 -11.74 -6.47
N ARG A 168 -11.63 -10.56 -5.90
CA ARG A 168 -11.24 -10.03 -4.57
C ARG A 168 -9.73 -9.98 -4.25
N ALA A 169 -9.21 -8.75 -4.22
CA ALA A 169 -8.11 -8.37 -3.35
C ALA A 169 -8.63 -7.30 -2.38
N HIS A 170 -8.89 -7.69 -1.13
CA HIS A 170 -9.07 -6.75 -0.02
C HIS A 170 -7.68 -6.35 0.44
N HIS A 171 -7.23 -5.13 0.17
CA HIS A 171 -5.99 -4.58 0.71
C HIS A 171 -6.32 -3.25 1.40
N ALA A 172 -6.00 -3.16 2.69
CA ALA A 172 -5.75 -1.87 3.31
C ALA A 172 -4.53 -1.24 2.61
N LEU A 173 -4.50 0.09 2.52
CA LEU A 173 -3.31 0.80 2.03
C LEU A 173 -2.14 0.54 3.01
N LEU A 174 -1.08 -0.06 2.44
CA LEU A 174 0.20 -0.60 3.00
C LEU A 174 0.25 -2.10 3.35
#